data_AF-A0A8J9TH75-F1
#
_entry.id   AF-A0A8J9TH75-F1
#
_cell.length_a   1.000
_cell.length_b   1.000
_cell.length_c   1.000
_cell.angle_alpha   90.00
_cell.angle_beta   90.00
_cell.angle_gamma   90.00
#
_symmetry.space_group_name_H-M   'P 1'
#
loop_
_entity.id
_entity.type
_entity.pdbx_description
1 polymer ?
#
loop_
_entity_poly.entity_id
_entity_poly.type
_entity_poly.pdbx_seq_one_letter_code
_entity_poly.pdbx_strand_id
1 'polypeptide(L)'
;TCLARKAVCNCALQNLDDANRDLEFAVSHLQGNLRTMSDYRQLAECLNNIGCLSYRNGNIELAEAQFTEALECQAIVAQNSLYAGSKYSSHAASINVSVTEGNLGFLGLSKKDYDASVTLFEFAVH
;
A
#
# COMPACT_ATOMS: atom_id res chain seq x y z
N THR A 1 -4.05 -2.31 13.83
CA THR A 1 -4.42 -0.87 13.84
C THR A 1 -3.38 0.06 14.48
N CYS A 2 -2.55 -0.38 15.43
CA CYS A 2 -1.58 0.52 16.10
C CYS A 2 -0.31 0.80 15.27
N LEU A 3 0.26 -0.21 14.59
CA LEU A 3 1.59 -0.10 13.96
C LEU A 3 1.61 0.73 12.66
N ALA A 4 0.62 0.56 11.76
CA ALA A 4 0.54 1.36 10.52
C ALA A 4 0.37 2.86 10.80
N ARG A 5 -0.50 3.24 11.75
CA ARG A 5 -0.66 4.64 12.18
C ARG A 5 0.60 5.17 12.90
N LYS A 6 1.26 4.34 13.72
CA LYS A 6 2.51 4.69 14.38
C LYS A 6 3.66 4.92 13.39
N ALA A 7 3.72 4.11 12.32
CA ALA A 7 4.70 4.28 11.25
C ALA A 7 4.50 5.60 10.47
N VAL A 8 3.25 5.96 10.15
CA VAL A 8 2.93 7.27 9.56
C VAL A 8 3.37 8.43 10.47
N CYS A 9 3.16 8.31 11.78
CA CYS A 9 3.66 9.29 12.75
C CYS A 9 5.21 9.34 12.82
N ASN A 10 5.90 8.20 12.78
CA ASN A 10 7.37 8.15 12.80
C ASN A 10 7.98 8.69 11.49
N CYS A 11 7.34 8.45 10.35
CA CYS A 11 7.69 9.09 9.08
C CYS A 11 7.62 10.63 9.18
N ALA A 12 6.60 11.15 9.86
CA ALA A 12 6.44 12.59 10.09
C ALA A 12 7.47 13.16 11.10
N LEU A 13 8.00 12.32 11.99
CA LEU A 13 9.03 12.68 12.98
C LEU A 13 10.47 12.49 12.47
N GLN A 14 10.69 12.20 11.18
CA GLN A 14 11.99 11.91 10.55
C GLN A 14 12.74 10.67 11.10
N ASN A 15 12.12 9.84 11.92
CA ASN A 15 12.69 8.59 12.42
C ASN A 15 12.40 7.45 11.44
N LEU A 16 12.99 7.52 10.24
CA LEU A 16 12.69 6.62 9.12
C LEU A 16 13.14 5.17 9.37
N ASP A 17 14.24 4.98 10.10
CA ASP A 17 14.76 3.64 10.43
C ASP A 17 13.86 2.90 11.42
N ASP A 18 13.35 3.60 12.43
CA ASP A 18 12.40 3.02 13.39
C ASP A 18 11.04 2.75 12.74
N ALA A 19 10.60 3.62 11.82
CA ALA A 19 9.39 3.41 11.04
C ALA A 19 9.51 2.16 10.15
N ASN A 20 10.63 1.99 9.44
CA ASN A 20 10.87 0.80 8.62
C ASN A 20 10.90 -0.47 9.47
N ARG A 21 11.61 -0.47 10.60
CA ARG A 21 11.67 -1.64 11.50
C ARG A 21 10.30 -2.04 12.03
N ASP A 22 9.50 -1.06 12.47
CA ASP A 22 8.13 -1.31 12.96
C ASP A 22 7.23 -1.87 11.85
N LEU A 23 7.38 -1.38 10.61
CA LEU A 23 6.61 -1.84 9.45
C LEU A 23 7.03 -3.25 9.00
N GLU A 24 8.32 -3.54 8.90
CA GLU A 24 8.83 -4.88 8.55
C GLU A 24 8.37 -5.93 9.56
N PHE A 25 8.42 -5.60 10.85
CA PHE A 25 7.90 -6.47 11.90
C PHE A 25 6.39 -6.72 11.74
N ALA A 26 5.62 -5.67 11.43
CA ALA A 26 4.17 -5.80 11.20
C ALA A 26 3.86 -6.67 9.98
N VAL A 27 4.59 -6.48 8.87
CA VAL A 27 4.44 -7.30 7.64
C VAL A 27 4.75 -8.76 7.92
N SER A 28 5.88 -9.05 8.56
CA SER A 28 6.27 -10.43 8.90
C SER A 28 5.22 -11.14 9.75
N HIS A 29 4.68 -10.44 10.76
CA HIS A 29 3.62 -10.99 11.60
C HIS A 29 2.31 -11.21 10.84
N LEU A 30 1.93 -10.27 9.95
CA LEU A 30 0.70 -10.37 9.16
C LEU A 30 0.79 -11.48 8.12
N GLN A 31 1.87 -11.55 7.34
CA GLN A 31 2.10 -12.60 6.34
C GLN A 31 2.10 -14.00 6.97
N GLY A 32 2.63 -14.15 8.20
CA GLY A 32 2.58 -15.40 8.95
C GLY A 32 1.20 -15.79 9.50
N ASN A 33 0.21 -14.89 9.47
CA ASN A 33 -1.11 -15.10 10.08
C ASN A 33 -2.26 -14.42 9.31
N LEU A 34 -2.27 -14.48 7.98
CA LEU A 34 -3.39 -13.98 7.17
C LEU A 34 -4.64 -14.85 7.38
N ARG A 35 -5.59 -14.36 8.17
CA ARG A 35 -6.82 -15.10 8.51
C ARG A 35 -8.09 -14.34 8.16
N THR A 36 -8.03 -13.02 8.14
CA THR A 36 -9.20 -12.16 7.96
C THR A 36 -8.94 -11.11 6.89
N MET A 37 -10.02 -10.58 6.28
CA MET A 37 -9.91 -9.43 5.36
C MET A 37 -9.33 -8.18 6.04
N SER A 38 -9.42 -8.08 7.37
CA SER A 38 -8.77 -7.03 8.15
C SER A 38 -7.25 -7.19 8.14
N ASP A 39 -6.73 -8.41 8.06
CA ASP A 39 -5.29 -8.67 8.01
C ASP A 39 -4.73 -8.26 6.65
N TYR A 40 -5.41 -8.63 5.56
CA TYR A 40 -5.06 -8.18 4.20
C TYR A 40 -5.09 -6.65 4.07
N ARG A 41 -6.09 -5.97 4.64
CA ARG A 41 -6.14 -4.49 4.63
C ARG A 41 -4.96 -3.88 5.38
N GLN A 42 -4.63 -4.41 6.55
CA GLN A 42 -3.50 -3.92 7.35
C GLN A 42 -2.16 -4.20 6.68
N LEU A 43 -2.03 -5.35 6.00
CA LEU A 43 -0.84 -5.70 5.24
C LEU A 43 -0.65 -4.71 4.08
N ALA A 44 -1.70 -4.44 3.30
CA ALA A 44 -1.65 -3.46 2.21
C ALA A 44 -1.22 -2.06 2.68
N GLU A 45 -1.74 -1.59 3.83
CA GLU A 45 -1.32 -0.31 4.42
C GLU A 45 0.16 -0.30 4.81
N CYS A 46 0.67 -1.40 5.39
CA CYS A 46 2.08 -1.49 5.76
C CYS A 46 2.99 -1.51 4.52
N LEU A 47 2.65 -2.31 3.52
CA LEU A 47 3.37 -2.40 2.25
C LEU A 47 3.41 -1.05 1.53
N ASN A 48 2.29 -0.32 1.48
CA ASN A 48 2.25 1.01 0.88
C ASN A 48 3.19 2.01 1.60
N ASN A 49 3.25 1.96 2.93
CA ASN A 49 4.17 2.79 3.70
C ASN A 49 5.65 2.42 3.48
N ILE A 50 5.97 1.12 3.41
CA ILE A 50 7.33 0.66 3.06
C ILE A 50 7.69 1.09 1.64
N GLY A 51 6.75 1.02 0.70
CA GLY A 51 6.93 1.50 -0.67
C GLY A 51 7.29 2.99 -0.72
N CYS A 52 6.55 3.83 0.02
CA CYS A 52 6.85 5.25 0.15
C CYS A 52 8.25 5.51 0.76
N LEU A 53 8.63 4.77 1.81
CA LEU A 53 9.95 4.88 2.42
C LEU A 53 11.07 4.44 1.47
N SER A 54 10.85 3.35 0.73
CA SER A 54 11.78 2.83 -0.26
C SER A 54 11.99 3.82 -1.42
N TYR A 55 10.91 4.42 -1.91
CA TYR A 55 10.96 5.46 -2.92
C TYR A 55 11.77 6.67 -2.45
N ARG A 56 11.52 7.14 -1.21
CA ARG A 56 12.28 8.24 -0.61
C ARG A 56 13.77 7.93 -0.43
N ASN A 57 14.11 6.67 -0.21
CA ASN A 57 15.49 6.21 -0.11
C ASN A 57 16.13 5.91 -1.48
N GLY A 58 15.40 6.13 -2.59
CA GLY A 58 15.90 5.88 -3.95
C GLY A 58 15.86 4.41 -4.38
N ASN A 59 15.29 3.52 -3.56
CA ASN A 59 15.14 2.09 -3.87
C ASN A 59 13.85 1.88 -4.68
N ILE A 60 13.89 2.27 -5.95
CA ILE A 60 12.72 2.29 -6.84
C ILE A 60 12.16 0.88 -7.07
N GLU A 61 13.01 -0.12 -7.24
CA GLU A 61 12.61 -1.51 -7.49
C GLU A 61 11.89 -2.10 -6.28
N LEU A 62 12.39 -1.79 -5.08
CA LEU A 62 11.74 -2.22 -3.84
C LEU A 62 10.39 -1.52 -3.69
N ALA A 63 10.32 -0.21 -3.94
CA ALA A 63 9.08 0.54 -3.85
C ALA A 63 7.99 -0.04 -4.76
N GLU A 64 8.33 -0.35 -6.00
CA GLU A 64 7.41 -0.99 -6.95
C GLU A 64 6.90 -2.35 -6.46
N ALA A 65 7.80 -3.20 -5.95
CA ALA A 65 7.42 -4.50 -5.43
C ALA A 65 6.43 -4.38 -4.26
N GLN A 66 6.68 -3.45 -3.34
CA GLN A 66 5.81 -3.22 -2.19
C GLN A 66 4.44 -2.64 -2.60
N PHE A 67 4.40 -1.69 -3.54
CA PHE A 67 3.14 -1.16 -4.05
C PHE A 67 2.33 -2.21 -4.83
N THR A 68 3.00 -3.08 -5.58
CA THR A 68 2.35 -4.17 -6.31
C THR A 68 1.72 -5.19 -5.36
N GLU A 69 2.47 -5.62 -4.34
CA GLU A 69 1.93 -6.54 -3.31
C GLU A 69 0.77 -5.90 -2.52
N ALA A 70 0.82 -4.58 -2.28
CA ALA A 70 -0.28 -3.85 -1.67
C ALA A 70 -1.56 -3.87 -2.53
N LEU A 71 -1.43 -3.70 -3.85
CA LEU A 71 -2.56 -3.80 -4.78
C LEU A 71 -3.16 -5.21 -4.79
N GLU A 72 -2.33 -6.26 -4.76
CA GLU A 72 -2.81 -7.64 -4.70
C GLU A 72 -3.63 -7.90 -3.43
N CYS A 73 -3.16 -7.42 -2.28
CA CYS A 73 -3.89 -7.49 -1.01
C CYS A 73 -5.24 -6.76 -1.08
N GLN A 74 -5.26 -5.57 -1.69
CA GLN A 74 -6.49 -4.79 -1.85
C GLN A 74 -7.47 -5.46 -2.82
N ALA A 75 -6.98 -6.08 -3.89
CA ALA A 75 -7.79 -6.85 -4.84
C ALA A 75 -8.46 -8.04 -4.16
N ILE A 76 -7.76 -8.75 -3.27
CA ILE A 76 -8.34 -9.84 -2.45
C ILE A 76 -9.49 -9.31 -1.58
N VAL A 77 -9.31 -8.18 -0.91
CA VAL A 77 -10.34 -7.55 -0.07
C VAL A 77 -11.54 -7.09 -0.88
N ALA A 78 -11.31 -6.53 -2.08
CA ALA A 78 -12.36 -6.08 -2.98
C ALA A 78 -13.20 -7.25 -3.51
N GLN A 79 -12.54 -8.32 -3.99
CA GLN A 79 -13.22 -9.52 -4.46
C GLN A 79 -14.07 -10.14 -3.34
N ASN A 80 -13.52 -10.29 -2.13
CA ASN A 80 -14.28 -10.83 -1.00
C ASN A 80 -15.51 -9.97 -0.65
N SER A 81 -15.38 -8.65 -0.72
CA SER A 81 -16.47 -7.70 -0.46
C SER A 81 -17.61 -7.80 -1.47
N LEU A 82 -17.29 -8.06 -2.74
CA LEU A 82 -18.28 -8.30 -3.80
C LEU A 82 -19.08 -9.58 -3.55
N TYR A 83 -18.41 -10.65 -3.10
CA TYR A 83 -19.10 -11.89 -2.71
C TYR A 83 -19.96 -11.72 -1.44
N ALA A 84 -19.53 -10.88 -0.50
CA ALA A 84 -20.25 -10.66 0.77
C ALA A 84 -21.38 -9.60 0.70
N GLY A 85 -21.60 -8.96 -0.46
CA GLY A 85 -22.67 -7.96 -0.65
C GLY A 85 -22.53 -6.67 0.16
N SER A 86 -21.33 -6.38 0.68
CA SER A 86 -21.08 -5.24 1.58
C SER A 86 -20.69 -3.98 0.80
N LYS A 87 -21.61 -3.01 0.73
CA LYS A 87 -21.42 -1.71 0.05
C LYS A 87 -20.47 -0.74 0.77
N TYR A 88 -20.16 -0.99 2.05
CA TYR A 88 -19.28 -0.12 2.86
C TYR A 88 -17.80 -0.48 2.73
N SER A 89 -17.49 -1.73 2.39
CA SER A 89 -16.11 -2.16 2.17
C SER A 89 -15.59 -1.77 0.78
N SER A 90 -16.46 -1.43 -0.17
CA SER A 90 -16.07 -1.01 -1.52
C SER A 90 -15.46 0.40 -1.55
N HIS A 91 -15.94 1.35 -0.74
CA HIS A 91 -15.45 2.74 -0.78
C HIS A 91 -14.11 2.94 -0.05
N ALA A 92 -13.92 2.32 1.12
CA ALA A 92 -12.62 2.37 1.79
C ALA A 92 -11.55 1.54 1.05
N ALA A 93 -11.96 0.45 0.39
CA ALA A 93 -11.07 -0.28 -0.51
C ALA A 93 -10.72 0.55 -1.75
N SER A 94 -11.67 1.28 -2.35
CA SER A 94 -11.38 2.12 -3.51
C SER A 94 -10.39 3.23 -3.17
N ILE A 95 -10.56 3.96 -2.05
CA ILE A 95 -9.62 5.02 -1.65
C ILE A 95 -8.20 4.48 -1.47
N ASN A 96 -8.03 3.33 -0.81
CA ASN A 96 -6.70 2.76 -0.60
C ASN A 96 -6.05 2.29 -1.92
N VAL A 97 -6.85 1.75 -2.85
CA VAL A 97 -6.41 1.42 -4.21
C VAL A 97 -5.97 2.66 -4.95
N SER A 98 -6.78 3.72 -4.96
CA SER A 98 -6.46 5.00 -5.62
C SER A 98 -5.13 5.58 -5.13
N VAL A 99 -4.85 5.52 -3.83
CA VAL A 99 -3.57 5.98 -3.26
C VAL A 99 -2.40 5.13 -3.76
N THR A 100 -2.54 3.80 -3.77
CA THR A 100 -1.48 2.91 -4.23
C THR A 100 -1.22 3.04 -5.73
N GLU A 101 -2.27 3.20 -6.55
CA GLU A 101 -2.16 3.48 -7.98
C GLU A 101 -1.46 4.81 -8.26
N GLY A 102 -1.83 5.87 -7.52
CA GLY A 102 -1.14 7.16 -7.60
C GLY A 102 0.34 7.05 -7.27
N ASN A 103 0.70 6.29 -6.23
CA ASN A 103 2.11 6.06 -5.87
C ASN A 103 2.89 5.32 -6.97
N LEU A 104 2.29 4.32 -7.61
CA LEU A 104 2.88 3.65 -8.78
C LEU A 104 3.00 4.59 -9.99
N GLY A 105 2.01 5.46 -10.21
CA GLY A 105 2.08 6.48 -11.26
C GLY A 105 3.25 7.43 -11.06
N PHE A 106 3.48 7.91 -9.83
CA PHE A 106 4.66 8.71 -9.50
C PHE A 106 5.97 7.95 -9.70
N LEU A 107 5.98 6.65 -9.39
CA LEU A 107 7.15 5.79 -9.62
C LEU A 107 7.46 5.63 -11.12
N GLY A 108 6.42 5.47 -11.95
CA GLY A 108 6.55 5.44 -13.41
C GLY A 108 7.17 6.74 -13.96
N LEU A 109 6.79 7.90 -13.42
CA LEU A 109 7.41 9.18 -13.81
C LEU A 109 8.92 9.19 -13.51
N SER A 110 9.34 8.66 -12.35
CA SER A 110 10.76 8.54 -12.01
C SER A 110 11.52 7.62 -12.95
N LYS A 111 10.86 6.56 -13.46
CA LYS A 111 11.40 5.65 -14.46
C LYS A 111 11.32 6.17 -15.90
N LYS A 112 10.66 7.31 -16.12
CA LYS A 112 10.32 7.87 -17.45
C LYS A 112 9.37 6.98 -18.26
N ASP A 113 8.62 6.11 -17.59
CA ASP A 113 7.55 5.32 -18.19
C ASP A 113 6.24 6.13 -18.12
N TYR A 114 6.12 7.09 -19.04
CA TYR A 114 5.02 8.07 -19.01
C TYR A 114 3.68 7.43 -19.36
N ASP A 115 3.66 6.42 -20.25
CA ASP A 115 2.42 5.76 -20.68
C ASP A 115 1.79 4.95 -19.54
N ALA A 116 2.60 4.18 -18.82
CA ALA A 116 2.13 3.48 -17.62
C ALA A 116 1.68 4.47 -16.53
N SER A 117 2.41 5.58 -16.36
CA SER A 117 2.09 6.59 -15.35
C SER A 117 0.73 7.24 -15.59
N VAL A 118 0.44 7.64 -16.83
CA VAL A 118 -0.87 8.25 -17.20
C VAL A 118 -2.00 7.29 -16.88
N THR A 119 -1.86 6.02 -17.29
CA THR A 119 -2.85 4.98 -17.04
C THR A 119 -3.13 4.81 -15.53
N LEU A 120 -2.08 4.77 -14.70
CA LEU A 120 -2.20 4.63 -13.26
C LEU A 120 -2.83 5.86 -12.60
N PHE A 121 -2.55 7.07 -13.09
CA PHE A 121 -3.21 8.28 -12.59
C PHE A 121 -4.69 8.34 -12.97
N GLU A 122 -5.08 7.83 -14.14
CA GLU A 122 -6.49 7.75 -14.53
C GLU A 122 -7.27 6.78 -13.62
N PHE A 123 -6.68 5.65 -13.25
CA PHE A 123 -7.29 4.73 -12.28
C PHE A 123 -7.41 5.34 -10.88
N ALA A 124 -6.41 6.12 -10.45
CA ALA A 124 -6.38 6.75 -9.13
C ALA A 124 -7.47 7.82 -8.87
N VAL A 125 -8.25 8.22 -9.88
CA VAL A 125 -9.29 9.27 -9.76
C VAL A 125 -10.70 8.67 -9.54
N HIS A 126 -10.87 7.36 -9.69
CA HIS A 126 -12.15 6.65 -9.56
C HIS A 126 -12.40 6.05 -8.17
#